data_AF-A0A1I9G8A7-F1
#
_entry.id   AF-A0A1I9G8A7-F1
#
_cell.length_a   1.000
_cell.length_b   1.000
_cell.length_c   1.000
_cell.angle_alpha   90.00
_cell.angle_beta   90.00
_cell.angle_gamma   90.00
#
_symmetry.space_group_name_H-M   'P 1'
#
loop_
_entity.id
_entity.type
_entity.pdbx_description
1 polymer ?
#
loop_
_entity_poly.entity_id
_entity_poly.type
_entity_poly.pdbx_seq_one_letter_code
_entity_poly.pdbx_strand_id
1 'polypeptide(L)'
;LVDNLPCITRYQIENSNEVIYENGYRLGWENNNRYYVNNHLDIILRYHQPRPDVYRVVGFEVQPQSIDSSRFKFSSDSPECTITDGENQEVGKGINNIIWTYSVTWEESDVPWASRWDAYLSMKDVQIHWFSIVNSIVVILCLFGMNNLFIC
;
A
#
# COMPACT_ATOMS: atom_id res chain seq x y z
N LEU A 1 -9.71 -10.17 -4.42
CA LEU A 1 -9.43 -10.16 -5.87
C LEU A 1 -8.15 -10.94 -6.24
N VAL A 2 -7.16 -11.09 -5.35
CA VAL A 2 -6.03 -12.01 -5.51
C VAL A 2 -5.76 -12.71 -4.15
N ASP A 3 -6.14 -13.99 -4.03
CA ASP A 3 -5.87 -14.89 -2.88
C ASP A 3 -6.09 -14.32 -1.45
N ASN A 4 -7.05 -13.41 -1.28
CA ASN A 4 -7.34 -12.69 -0.02
C ASN A 4 -6.14 -11.92 0.58
N LEU A 5 -5.10 -11.65 -0.23
CA LEU A 5 -3.97 -10.84 0.20
C LEU A 5 -4.33 -9.35 0.12
N PRO A 6 -4.01 -8.55 1.15
CA PRO A 6 -4.10 -7.11 1.03
C PRO A 6 -3.09 -6.61 0.00
N CYS A 7 -3.38 -5.46 -0.58
CA CYS A 7 -2.42 -4.72 -1.41
C CYS A 7 -1.36 -4.10 -0.50
N ILE A 8 -0.09 -4.16 -0.91
CA ILE A 8 0.98 -3.36 -0.29
C ILE A 8 1.64 -2.42 -1.29
N THR A 9 1.98 -1.22 -0.84
CA THR A 9 2.87 -0.32 -1.57
C THR A 9 4.23 -0.31 -0.86
N ARG A 10 5.31 -0.43 -1.62
CA ARG A 10 6.67 -0.22 -1.11
C ARG A 10 7.03 1.27 -1.23
N TYR A 11 7.57 1.85 -0.17
CA TYR A 11 8.10 3.21 -0.17
C TYR A 11 9.54 3.21 0.33
N GLN A 12 10.44 3.86 -0.40
CA GLN A 12 11.80 4.12 0.05
C GLN A 12 11.87 5.52 0.63
N ILE A 13 12.37 5.66 1.86
CA ILE A 13 12.58 6.97 2.45
C ILE A 13 13.82 7.58 1.78
N GLU A 14 13.70 8.79 1.22
CA GLU A 14 14.81 9.46 0.49
C GLU A 14 16.09 9.63 1.34
N ASN A 15 15.98 9.57 2.67
CA ASN A 15 17.09 9.71 3.62
C ASN A 15 17.46 8.41 4.36
N SER A 16 16.81 7.27 4.07
CA SER A 16 17.23 5.97 4.60
C SER A 16 16.98 4.86 3.58
N ASN A 17 17.92 3.93 3.45
CA ASN A 17 17.69 2.70 2.64
C ASN A 17 16.66 1.76 3.29
N GLU A 18 15.81 2.24 4.20
CA GLU A 18 14.70 1.47 4.75
C GLU A 18 13.53 1.47 3.77
N VAL A 19 13.13 0.27 3.38
CA VAL A 19 11.89 0.05 2.63
C VAL A 19 10.76 -0.11 3.64
N ILE A 20 9.76 0.76 3.56
CA ILE A 20 8.53 0.66 4.35
C ILE A 20 7.44 0.07 3.47
N TYR A 21 6.69 -0.88 4.03
CA TYR A 21 5.50 -1.44 3.42
C TYR A 21 4.27 -0.82 4.07
N GLU A 22 3.41 -0.18 3.27
CA GLU A 22 2.12 0.34 3.69
C GLU A 22 1.00 -0.49 3.07
N ASN A 23 -0.09 -0.73 3.82
CA ASN A 23 -1.28 -1.38 3.29
C ASN A 23 -2.04 -0.42 2.37
N GLY A 24 -2.45 -0.91 1.20
CA GLY A 24 -3.12 -0.13 0.17
C GLY A 24 -2.14 0.75 -0.63
N TYR A 25 -2.70 1.77 -1.28
CA TYR A 25 -1.95 2.76 -2.06
C TYR A 25 -2.55 4.15 -1.81
N ARG A 26 -1.71 5.18 -1.93
CA ARG A 26 -2.15 6.57 -1.78
C ARG A 26 -2.82 7.02 -3.07
N LEU A 27 -4.01 7.61 -2.96
CA LEU A 27 -4.75 8.13 -4.12
C LEU A 27 -4.08 9.35 -4.75
N GLY A 28 -3.19 10.02 -4.04
CA GLY A 28 -2.56 11.25 -4.49
C GLY A 28 -1.67 11.87 -3.42
N TRP A 29 -1.09 13.02 -3.74
CA TRP A 29 -0.30 13.81 -2.81
C TRP A 29 -0.52 15.31 -3.05
N GLU A 30 -0.23 16.10 -2.04
CA GLU A 30 -0.20 17.55 -2.12
C GLU A 30 1.25 18.02 -2.19
N ASN A 31 1.55 18.92 -3.12
CA ASN A 31 2.83 19.62 -3.17
C ASN A 31 2.60 21.10 -3.48
N ASN A 32 3.09 21.99 -2.62
CA ASN A 32 2.99 23.44 -2.77
C ASN A 32 1.57 23.94 -3.11
N ASN A 33 0.57 23.44 -2.37
CA ASN A 33 -0.85 23.82 -2.53
C ASN A 33 -1.46 23.41 -3.88
N ARG A 34 -0.82 22.49 -4.61
CA ARG A 34 -1.33 21.77 -5.78
C ARG A 34 -1.57 20.31 -5.42
N TYR A 35 -2.66 19.76 -5.93
CA TYR A 35 -3.08 18.38 -5.65
C TYR A 35 -2.79 17.51 -6.86
N TYR A 36 -2.17 16.37 -6.63
CA TYR A 36 -1.86 15.38 -7.66
C TYR A 36 -2.58 14.08 -7.36
N VAL A 37 -3.02 13.37 -8.41
CA VAL A 37 -3.74 12.10 -8.30
C VAL A 37 -2.93 10.97 -8.92
N ASN A 38 -2.92 9.82 -8.26
CA ASN A 38 -2.38 8.58 -8.78
C ASN A 38 -3.45 7.86 -9.57
N ASN A 39 -3.37 7.98 -10.89
CA ASN A 39 -4.35 7.41 -11.81
C ASN A 39 -3.86 6.13 -12.49
N HIS A 40 -2.55 5.88 -12.48
CA HIS A 40 -1.96 4.66 -12.99
C HIS A 40 -1.52 3.76 -11.83
N LEU A 41 -1.96 2.51 -11.83
CA LEU A 41 -1.56 1.52 -10.83
C LEU A 41 -0.75 0.43 -11.49
N ASP A 42 0.53 0.35 -11.16
CA ASP A 42 1.37 -0.78 -11.58
C ASP A 42 1.26 -1.90 -10.55
N ILE A 43 0.56 -2.96 -10.94
CA ILE A 43 0.28 -4.12 -10.10
C ILE A 43 1.36 -5.16 -10.35
N ILE A 44 2.16 -5.44 -9.34
CA ILE A 44 3.23 -6.43 -9.37
C ILE A 44 2.77 -7.65 -8.58
N LEU A 45 2.51 -8.74 -9.30
CA LEU A 45 2.13 -10.03 -8.73
C LEU A 45 3.34 -10.93 -8.63
N ARG A 46 3.74 -11.23 -7.40
CA ARG A 46 4.83 -12.16 -7.14
C ARG A 46 4.28 -13.57 -7.02
N TYR A 47 4.83 -14.47 -7.81
CA TYR A 47 4.50 -15.89 -7.74
C TYR A 47 5.72 -16.71 -7.33
N HIS A 48 5.48 -17.81 -6.63
CA HIS A 48 6.47 -18.78 -6.24
C HIS A 48 6.18 -20.11 -6.91
N GLN A 49 7.22 -20.73 -7.47
CA GLN A 49 7.13 -22.03 -8.15
C GLN A 49 7.88 -23.12 -7.37
N PRO A 50 7.24 -23.77 -6.37
CA PRO A 50 7.89 -24.81 -5.57
C PRO A 50 8.10 -26.13 -6.34
N ARG A 51 7.36 -26.36 -7.43
CA ARG A 51 7.47 -27.53 -8.32
C ARG A 51 7.20 -27.12 -9.77
N PRO A 52 7.67 -27.89 -10.77
CA PRO A 52 7.26 -27.71 -12.17
C PRO A 52 5.74 -27.67 -12.28
N ASP A 53 5.20 -26.72 -13.06
CA ASP A 53 3.77 -26.50 -13.31
C ASP A 53 2.89 -26.14 -12.10
N VAL A 54 3.48 -25.84 -10.94
CA VAL A 54 2.73 -25.39 -9.75
C VAL A 54 3.11 -23.96 -9.41
N TYR A 55 2.19 -23.03 -9.71
CA TYR A 55 2.35 -21.61 -9.40
C TYR A 55 1.50 -21.22 -8.20
N ARG A 56 2.08 -20.47 -7.26
CA ARG A 56 1.36 -19.92 -6.12
C ARG A 56 1.63 -18.44 -6.01
N VAL A 57 0.60 -17.63 -5.85
CA VAL A 57 0.77 -16.19 -5.59
C VAL A 57 1.25 -16.03 -4.16
N VAL A 58 2.33 -15.27 -3.99
CA VAL A 58 2.99 -15.04 -2.69
C VAL A 58 3.09 -13.56 -2.33
N GLY A 59 2.82 -12.66 -3.27
CA GLY A 59 2.82 -11.23 -2.98
C GLY A 59 1.95 -10.45 -3.96
N PHE A 60 1.32 -9.41 -3.43
CA PHE A 60 0.55 -8.43 -4.18
C PHE A 60 1.07 -7.03 -3.84
N GLU A 61 1.95 -6.52 -4.69
CA GLU A 61 2.52 -5.18 -4.59
C GLU A 61 1.86 -4.26 -5.61
N VAL A 62 1.60 -3.01 -5.23
CA VAL A 62 1.09 -1.97 -6.13
C VAL A 62 1.98 -0.75 -6.01
N GLN A 63 2.35 -0.20 -7.17
CA GLN A 63 3.09 1.04 -7.28
C GLN A 63 2.19 2.09 -7.94
N PRO A 64 1.67 3.05 -7.17
CA PRO A 64 0.85 4.11 -7.71
C PRO A 64 1.72 5.14 -8.43
N GLN A 65 1.27 5.57 -9.61
CA GLN A 65 1.90 6.61 -10.42
C GLN A 65 0.88 7.66 -10.85
N SER A 66 1.36 8.90 -10.97
CA SER A 66 0.59 10.03 -11.47
C SER A 66 1.00 10.34 -12.89
N ILE A 67 0.08 10.21 -13.84
CA ILE A 67 0.35 10.30 -15.27
C ILE A 67 -0.72 11.18 -15.91
N ASP A 68 -0.32 12.24 -16.60
CA ASP A 68 -1.28 13.10 -17.30
C ASP A 68 -2.08 12.32 -18.36
N SER A 69 -3.40 12.48 -18.32
CA SER A 69 -4.37 11.95 -19.27
C SER A 69 -4.02 12.18 -20.75
N SER A 70 -3.34 13.28 -21.07
CA SER A 70 -2.92 13.63 -22.43
C SER A 70 -1.86 12.70 -23.02
N ARG A 71 -1.24 11.86 -22.18
CA ARG A 71 -0.10 11.01 -22.52
C ARG A 71 -0.46 9.56 -22.82
N PHE A 72 -1.70 9.17 -22.55
CA PHE A 72 -2.16 7.84 -22.93
C PHE A 72 -2.35 7.78 -24.44
N LYS A 73 -1.43 7.08 -25.12
CA LYS A 73 -1.61 6.71 -26.51
C LYS A 73 -2.23 5.33 -26.57
N PHE A 74 -3.54 5.30 -26.78
CA PHE A 74 -4.25 4.07 -27.07
C PHE A 74 -4.06 3.75 -28.56
N SER A 75 -3.33 2.68 -28.85
CA SER A 75 -3.31 2.13 -30.21
C SER A 75 -4.71 1.61 -30.54
N SER A 76 -5.24 1.95 -31.72
CA SER A 76 -6.55 1.46 -32.14
C SER A 76 -6.55 -0.05 -32.45
N ASP A 77 -5.36 -0.60 -32.72
CA ASP A 77 -5.17 -1.96 -33.23
C ASP A 77 -4.62 -2.95 -32.20
N SER A 78 -4.25 -2.50 -30.99
CA SER A 78 -3.79 -3.37 -29.92
C SER A 78 -4.28 -2.89 -28.54
N PRO A 79 -4.50 -3.80 -27.58
CA PRO A 79 -4.83 -3.44 -26.20
C PRO A 79 -3.64 -2.84 -25.43
N GLU A 80 -2.54 -2.53 -26.13
CA GLU A 80 -1.33 -1.97 -25.52
C GLU A 80 -1.44 -0.45 -25.42
N CYS A 81 -1.28 0.05 -24.20
CA CYS A 81 -1.22 1.47 -23.90
C CYS A 81 0.25 1.85 -23.67
N THR A 82 0.79 2.73 -24.51
CA THR A 82 2.15 3.24 -24.31
C THR A 82 2.11 4.51 -23.48
N ILE A 83 2.77 4.47 -22.33
CA ILE A 83 2.92 5.59 -21.40
C ILE A 83 4.21 6.32 -21.78
N THR A 84 4.14 7.65 -21.95
CA THR A 84 5.34 8.49 -22.15
C THR A 84 5.66 9.21 -20.86
N ASP A 85 6.94 9.29 -20.47
CA ASP A 85 7.39 10.08 -19.32
C ASP A 85 6.95 11.55 -19.45
N GLY A 86 6.38 12.09 -18.37
CA GLY A 86 5.74 13.40 -18.39
C GLY A 86 5.50 13.96 -16.99
N GLU A 87 4.81 15.10 -16.95
CA GLU A 87 4.42 15.74 -15.69
C GLU A 87 3.27 15.00 -15.01
N ASN A 88 3.19 15.16 -13.69
CA ASN A 88 2.16 14.54 -12.86
C ASN A 88 0.78 15.14 -13.14
N GLN A 89 -0.28 14.34 -13.01
CA GLN A 89 -1.66 14.78 -13.19
C GLN A 89 -2.09 15.68 -12.03
N GLU A 90 -2.14 16.99 -12.26
CA GLU A 90 -2.71 17.97 -11.33
C GLU A 90 -4.24 17.92 -11.35
N VAL A 91 -4.85 18.09 -10.16
CA VAL A 91 -6.29 18.18 -9.94
C VAL A 91 -6.64 19.62 -9.55
N GLY A 92 -7.21 20.37 -10.49
CA GLY A 92 -7.62 21.77 -10.29
C GLY A 92 -9.02 21.92 -9.71
N LYS A 93 -9.39 23.16 -9.34
CA LYS A 93 -10.77 23.51 -8.93
C LYS A 93 -11.68 23.54 -10.17
N GLY A 94 -12.37 22.43 -10.45
CA GLY A 94 -13.27 22.29 -11.59
C GLY A 94 -13.62 20.83 -11.90
N ILE A 95 -14.17 20.59 -13.08
CA ILE A 95 -14.37 19.23 -13.62
C ILE A 95 -13.06 18.78 -14.27
N ASN A 96 -12.41 17.79 -13.69
CA ASN A 96 -11.19 17.19 -14.25
C ASN A 96 -11.54 15.83 -14.86
N ASN A 97 -11.20 15.61 -16.12
CA ASN A 97 -11.34 14.30 -16.77
C ASN A 97 -10.07 13.49 -16.54
N ILE A 98 -10.12 12.55 -15.60
CA ILE A 98 -8.99 11.69 -15.25
C ILE A 98 -9.20 10.30 -15.85
N ILE A 99 -8.23 9.82 -16.61
CA ILE A 99 -8.21 8.46 -17.15
C ILE A 99 -7.48 7.57 -16.16
N TRP A 100 -8.13 6.47 -15.76
CA TRP A 100 -7.58 5.47 -14.86
C TRP A 100 -7.04 4.30 -15.68
N THR A 101 -5.81 3.90 -15.38
CA THR A 101 -5.15 2.78 -16.05
C THR A 101 -4.45 1.89 -15.04
N TYR A 102 -4.23 0.64 -15.41
CA TYR A 102 -3.45 -0.28 -14.60
C TYR A 102 -2.55 -1.12 -15.51
N SER A 103 -1.36 -1.43 -15.04
CA SER A 103 -0.47 -2.44 -15.62
C SER A 103 -0.39 -3.63 -14.67
N VAL A 104 -0.17 -4.82 -15.22
CA VAL A 104 0.02 -6.04 -14.43
C VAL A 104 1.32 -6.69 -14.86
N THR A 105 2.25 -6.79 -13.92
CA THR A 105 3.56 -7.43 -14.11
C THR A 105 3.64 -8.65 -13.21
N TRP A 106 4.12 -9.77 -13.76
CA TRP A 106 4.34 -11.00 -13.02
C TRP A 106 5.82 -11.20 -12.77
N GLU A 107 6.21 -11.37 -11.51
CA GLU A 107 7.59 -11.58 -11.08
C GLU A 107 7.71 -12.90 -10.34
N GLU A 108 8.73 -13.70 -10.67
CA GLU A 108 9.07 -14.89 -9.90
C GLU A 108 9.76 -14.50 -8.59
N SER A 109 9.37 -15.14 -7.50
CA SER A 109 9.92 -14.91 -6.17
C SER A 109 10.22 -16.21 -5.45
N ASP A 110 11.38 -16.26 -4.79
CA ASP A 110 11.81 -17.39 -3.95
C ASP A 110 11.14 -17.41 -2.57
N VAL A 111 10.23 -16.46 -2.29
CA VAL A 111 9.53 -16.41 -1.01
C VAL A 111 8.63 -17.63 -0.86
N PRO A 112 8.82 -18.46 0.18
CA PRO A 112 7.99 -19.62 0.40
C PRO A 112 6.57 -19.17 0.76
N TRP A 113 5.56 -19.88 0.24
CA TRP A 113 4.14 -19.57 0.46
C TRP A 113 3.74 -19.49 1.96
N ALA A 114 4.46 -20.20 2.83
CA ALA A 114 4.25 -20.14 4.28
C ALA A 114 4.56 -18.76 4.89
N SER A 115 5.57 -18.07 4.37
CA SER A 115 6.03 -16.74 4.82
C SER A 115 5.37 -15.58 4.07
N ARG A 116 4.34 -15.85 3.24
CA ARG A 116 3.69 -14.80 2.44
C ARG A 116 3.07 -13.67 3.27
N TRP A 117 2.71 -13.96 4.52
CA TRP A 117 2.13 -12.97 5.44
C TRP A 117 3.19 -12.11 6.14
N ASP A 118 4.46 -12.53 6.14
CA ASP A 118 5.53 -11.84 6.88
C ASP A 118 5.74 -10.42 6.35
N ALA A 119 5.61 -10.20 5.04
CA ALA A 119 5.71 -8.88 4.41
C ALA A 119 4.59 -7.92 4.85
N TYR A 120 3.38 -8.46 5.07
CA TYR A 120 2.21 -7.68 5.49
C TYR A 120 2.20 -7.41 7.00
N LEU A 121 2.80 -8.30 7.79
CA LEU A 121 2.93 -8.17 9.24
C LEU A 121 4.17 -7.36 9.66
N SER A 122 5.13 -7.18 8.76
CA SER A 122 6.33 -6.36 8.97
C SER A 122 6.05 -4.86 9.10
N MET A 123 4.79 -4.44 9.07
CA MET A 123 4.42 -3.04 9.28
C MET A 123 4.87 -2.60 10.67
N LYS A 124 5.51 -1.42 10.76
CA LYS A 124 5.98 -0.82 12.02
C LYS A 124 4.77 -0.40 12.88
N ASP A 125 4.10 -1.38 13.49
CA ASP A 125 2.97 -1.21 14.42
C ASP A 125 3.45 -0.83 15.84
N VAL A 126 4.49 0.02 15.92
CA VAL A 126 5.16 0.34 17.19
C VAL A 126 4.35 1.31 18.06
N GLN A 127 3.39 2.05 17.50
CA GLN A 127 2.77 3.17 18.22
C GLN A 127 1.46 2.85 18.95
N ILE A 128 0.77 1.76 18.65
CA ILE A 128 -0.61 1.56 19.12
C ILE A 128 -0.69 0.71 20.41
N HIS A 129 0.25 -0.21 20.63
CA HIS A 129 0.13 -1.16 21.75
C HIS A 129 0.33 -0.56 23.14
N TRP A 130 1.21 0.43 23.31
CA TRP A 130 1.52 0.95 24.64
C TRP A 130 0.40 1.84 25.20
N PHE A 131 -0.40 2.51 24.35
CA PHE A 131 -1.53 3.33 24.79
C PHE A 131 -2.64 2.48 25.43
N SER A 132 -2.93 1.31 24.85
CA SER A 132 -3.89 0.35 25.44
C SER A 132 -3.39 -0.27 26.75
N ILE A 133 -2.08 -0.49 26.89
CA ILE A 133 -1.46 -0.97 28.14
C ILE A 133 -1.58 0.09 29.24
N VAL A 134 -1.27 1.35 28.94
CA VAL A 134 -1.42 2.46 29.92
C VAL A 134 -2.88 2.63 30.31
N ASN A 135 -3.81 2.61 29.35
CA ASN A 135 -5.24 2.71 29.63
C ASN A 135 -5.73 1.59 30.56
N SER A 136 -5.26 0.36 30.36
CA SER A 136 -5.58 -0.76 31.25
C SER A 136 -5.01 -0.58 32.66
N ILE A 137 -3.78 -0.07 32.80
CA ILE A 137 -3.15 0.17 34.11
C ILE A 137 -3.92 1.24 34.90
N VAL A 138 -4.34 2.31 34.23
CA VAL A 138 -5.10 3.41 34.87
C VAL A 138 -6.43 2.90 35.42
N VAL A 139 -7.17 2.08 34.67
CA VAL A 139 -8.44 1.48 35.13
C VAL A 139 -8.22 0.58 36.35
N ILE A 140 -7.17 -0.26 36.32
CA ILE A 140 -6.83 -1.16 37.44
C ILE A 140 -6.50 -0.36 38.71
N LEU A 141 -5.67 0.69 38.61
CA LEU A 141 -5.31 1.53 39.75
C LEU A 141 -6.53 2.28 40.32
N CYS A 142 -7.42 2.78 39.46
CA CYS A 142 -8.64 3.45 39.89
C CYS A 142 -9.58 2.49 40.65
N LEU A 143 -9.73 1.26 40.15
CA LEU A 143 -10.52 0.21 40.82
C LEU A 143 -9.92 -0.21 42.16
N PHE A 144 -8.59 -0.39 42.26
CA PHE A 144 -7.93 -0.67 43.55
C PHE A 144 -8.04 0.49 44.53
N GLY A 145 -7.94 1.74 44.06
CA GLY A 145 -8.10 2.93 44.91
C GLY A 145 -9.50 3.03 45.51
N MET A 146 -10.54 2.78 44.71
CA MET A 146 -11.92 2.74 45.21
C MET A 146 -12.12 1.59 46.21
N ASN A 147 -11.66 0.37 45.89
CA ASN A 147 -11.83 -0.77 46.79
C ASN A 147 -11.12 -0.58 48.14
N ASN A 148 -9.94 0.04 48.17
CA ASN A 148 -9.24 0.34 49.43
C ASN A 148 -9.93 1.45 50.25
N LEU A 149 -10.63 2.40 49.61
CA LEU A 149 -11.42 3.41 50.33
C LEU A 149 -12.64 2.83 51.04
N PHE A 150 -13.23 1.74 50.52
CA PHE A 150 -14.38 1.06 51.16
C PHE A 150 -14.00 0.10 52.30
N ILE A 151 -12.71 -0.19 52.49
CA ILE A 151 -12.19 -1.19 53.44
C ILE A 151 -11.54 -0.55 54.69
N CYS A 152 -11.53 0.78 54.82
CA CYS A 152 -11.22 1.52 56.05
C CYS A 152 -12.49 2.11 56.68
#